data_AF-A0A964AP07-F1
#
_entry.id   AF-A0A964AP07-F1
#
_cell.length_a   1.000
_cell.length_b   1.000
_cell.length_c   1.000
_cell.angle_alpha   90.00
_cell.angle_beta   90.00
_cell.angle_gamma   90.00
#
_symmetry.space_group_name_H-M   'P 1'
#
loop_
_entity.id
_entity.type
_entity.pdbx_description
1 polymer ?
#
loop_
_entity_poly.entity_id
_entity_poly.type
_entity_poly.pdbx_seq_one_letter_code
_entity_poly.pdbx_strand_id
1 'polypeptide(L)'
;MAGDPVYTHVFNGVHLLFPRMERMMIKVVAGARAGCTDPALDAQARAFIQQEARHAHQHGLFLKQLESQGFDIDGVLARQDRVMGLVERLPVPLALSIVAGGEHHTAMLGHGALCFDPLDGAPEGVRALLRWHAAEEIEHKAVAFDLLAHVAPGYGLRILGLLGGTLMVGGLWAAASLSLLAQELRHSGPGVFLNRPRGLGRRLPPATEFAARIVDYLRPGFHPWDEDDAERVAQWMAGLRSVGA
;
A
#
# COMPACT_ATOMS: atom_id res chain seq x y z
N MET A 1 -10.79 -14.85 4.05
CA MET A 1 -10.20 -15.51 2.88
C MET A 1 -10.35 -17.02 3.01
N ALA A 2 -11.31 -17.65 2.34
CA ALA A 2 -11.49 -19.11 2.22
C ALA A 2 -11.26 -19.99 3.49
N GLY A 3 -11.37 -19.44 4.71
CA GLY A 3 -11.06 -20.13 5.96
C GLY A 3 -9.58 -20.20 6.38
N ASP A 4 -8.65 -19.54 5.68
CA ASP A 4 -7.24 -19.47 6.12
C ASP A 4 -7.00 -18.24 7.03
N PRO A 5 -6.73 -18.42 8.34
CA PRO A 5 -6.57 -17.30 9.28
C PRO A 5 -5.27 -16.50 9.04
N VAL A 6 -4.18 -17.15 8.64
CA VAL A 6 -2.91 -16.44 8.34
C VAL A 6 -3.10 -15.56 7.13
N TYR A 7 -3.68 -16.11 6.07
CA TYR A 7 -3.88 -15.35 4.85
C TYR A 7 -4.90 -14.22 5.07
N THR A 8 -5.98 -14.50 5.81
CA THR A 8 -6.96 -13.47 6.19
C THR A 8 -6.30 -12.31 6.95
N HIS A 9 -5.47 -12.61 7.96
CA HIS A 9 -4.86 -11.56 8.78
C HIS A 9 -3.67 -10.85 8.15
N VAL A 10 -2.98 -11.49 7.20
CA VAL A 10 -2.02 -10.81 6.32
C VAL A 10 -2.72 -9.73 5.50
N PHE A 11 -3.88 -10.02 4.89
CA PHE A 11 -4.64 -9.02 4.15
C PHE A 11 -5.34 -8.00 5.06
N ASN A 12 -5.85 -8.39 6.23
CA ASN A 12 -6.37 -7.43 7.20
C ASN A 12 -5.28 -6.46 7.67
N GLY A 13 -4.03 -6.92 7.78
CA GLY A 13 -2.89 -6.08 8.11
C GLY A 13 -2.67 -4.92 7.14
N VAL A 14 -3.02 -5.10 5.86
CA VAL A 14 -2.98 -4.04 4.84
C VAL A 14 -3.96 -2.92 5.20
N HIS A 15 -5.20 -3.29 5.55
CA HIS A 15 -6.22 -2.34 5.97
C HIS A 15 -5.84 -1.56 7.24
N LEU A 16 -5.06 -2.16 8.15
CA LEU A 16 -4.53 -1.45 9.33
C LEU A 16 -3.47 -0.41 8.95
N LEU A 17 -2.58 -0.73 8.02
CA LEU A 17 -1.47 0.14 7.64
C LEU A 17 -1.93 1.40 6.91
N PHE A 18 -2.73 1.19 5.87
CA PHE A 18 -3.06 2.20 4.86
C PHE A 18 -3.60 3.52 5.43
N PRO A 19 -4.63 3.58 6.29
CA PRO A 19 -5.21 4.86 6.71
C PRO A 19 -4.22 5.85 7.33
N ARG A 20 -3.27 5.36 8.13
CA ARG A 20 -2.25 6.23 8.75
C ARG A 20 -1.19 6.65 7.76
N MET A 21 -0.74 5.70 6.95
CA MET A 21 0.29 5.91 5.94
C MET A 21 -0.16 6.93 4.90
N GLU A 22 -1.36 6.76 4.34
CA GLU A 22 -1.93 7.62 3.30
C GLU A 22 -2.16 9.05 3.83
N ARG A 23 -2.62 9.20 5.08
CA ARG A 23 -2.71 10.52 5.74
C ARG A 23 -1.35 11.22 5.89
N MET A 24 -0.30 10.47 6.15
CA MET A 24 1.06 11.00 6.19
C MET A 24 1.54 11.38 4.78
N MET A 25 1.32 10.51 3.79
CA MET A 25 1.65 10.76 2.39
C MET A 25 0.97 12.03 1.87
N ILE A 26 -0.32 12.22 2.15
CA ILE A 26 -1.06 13.45 1.84
C ILE A 26 -0.35 14.70 2.36
N LYS A 27 0.07 14.71 3.63
CA LYS A 27 0.73 15.87 4.24
C LYS A 27 2.10 16.13 3.61
N VAL A 28 2.89 15.07 3.40
CA VAL A 28 4.22 15.16 2.80
C VAL A 28 4.13 15.67 1.36
N VAL A 29 3.24 15.11 0.55
CA VAL A 29 3.01 15.54 -0.85
C VAL A 29 2.47 16.96 -0.88
N ALA A 30 1.51 17.31 -0.01
CA ALA A 30 1.01 18.68 0.08
C ALA A 30 2.12 19.70 0.40
N GLY A 31 3.04 19.36 1.30
CA GLY A 31 4.22 20.19 1.61
C GLY A 31 5.21 20.29 0.44
N ALA A 32 5.48 19.17 -0.24
CA ALA A 32 6.39 19.12 -1.38
C ALA A 32 5.91 19.92 -2.59
N ARG A 33 4.60 20.04 -2.79
CA ARG A 33 4.00 20.82 -3.89
C ARG A 33 4.46 22.28 -3.92
N ALA A 34 4.87 22.85 -2.80
CA ALA A 34 5.43 24.22 -2.77
C ALA A 34 6.71 24.38 -3.61
N GLY A 35 7.47 23.30 -3.82
CA GLY A 35 8.66 23.28 -4.69
C GLY A 35 8.38 22.82 -6.12
N CYS A 36 7.13 22.47 -6.46
CA CYS A 36 6.77 22.00 -7.79
C CYS A 36 6.45 23.19 -8.70
N THR A 37 7.17 23.30 -9.81
CA THR A 37 7.01 24.37 -10.80
C THR A 37 6.37 23.90 -12.10
N ASP A 38 6.16 22.59 -12.27
CA ASP A 38 5.43 22.01 -13.40
C ASP A 38 3.91 21.96 -13.06
N PRO A 39 3.06 22.71 -13.78
CA PRO A 39 1.63 22.75 -13.53
C PRO A 39 0.93 21.39 -13.72
N ALA A 40 1.41 20.55 -14.64
CA ALA A 40 0.84 19.24 -14.90
C ALA A 40 1.15 18.27 -13.75
N LEU A 41 2.40 18.26 -13.29
CA LEU A 41 2.80 17.45 -12.13
C LEU A 41 2.13 17.92 -10.84
N ASP A 42 1.98 19.22 -10.62
CA ASP A 42 1.23 19.74 -9.47
C ASP A 42 -0.26 19.38 -9.54
N ALA A 43 -0.84 19.28 -10.74
CA ALA A 43 -2.20 18.76 -10.92
C ALA A 43 -2.32 17.27 -10.58
N GLN A 44 -1.34 16.45 -10.98
CA GLN A 44 -1.28 15.04 -10.61
C GLN A 44 -1.10 14.87 -9.10
N ALA A 45 -0.22 15.65 -8.46
CA ALA A 45 -0.03 15.63 -7.01
C ALA A 45 -1.30 16.05 -6.24
N ARG A 46 -2.13 16.95 -6.80
CA ARG A 46 -3.46 17.24 -6.25
C ARG A 46 -4.42 16.06 -6.36
N ALA A 47 -4.42 15.36 -7.50
CA ALA A 47 -5.26 14.19 -7.71
C ALA A 47 -4.87 13.08 -6.72
N PHE A 48 -3.57 12.79 -6.59
CA PHE A 48 -3.01 11.88 -5.58
C PHE A 48 -3.56 12.19 -4.18
N ILE A 49 -3.47 13.44 -3.71
CA ILE A 49 -4.00 13.83 -2.39
C ILE A 49 -5.50 13.51 -2.23
N GLN A 50 -6.30 13.70 -3.27
CA GLN A 50 -7.73 13.42 -3.24
C GLN A 50 -8.01 11.91 -3.24
N GLN A 51 -7.28 11.15 -4.05
CA GLN A 51 -7.38 9.70 -4.16
C GLN A 51 -7.01 9.05 -2.81
N GLU A 52 -5.88 9.44 -2.24
CA GLU A 52 -5.43 8.96 -0.92
C GLU A 52 -6.40 9.27 0.20
N ALA A 53 -7.07 10.44 0.15
CA ALA A 53 -8.06 10.78 1.16
C ALA A 53 -9.27 9.83 1.10
N ARG A 54 -9.63 9.37 -0.10
CA ARG A 54 -10.68 8.35 -0.30
C ARG A 54 -10.22 6.97 0.15
N HIS A 55 -8.99 6.58 -0.18
CA HIS A 55 -8.40 5.31 0.30
C HIS A 55 -8.44 5.24 1.83
N ALA A 56 -7.95 6.29 2.49
CA ALA A 56 -7.86 6.36 3.95
C ALA A 56 -9.22 6.30 4.62
N HIS A 57 -10.24 6.90 3.99
CA HIS A 57 -11.61 6.82 4.45
C HIS A 57 -12.16 5.40 4.36
N GLN A 58 -12.05 4.76 3.19
CA GLN A 58 -12.60 3.42 2.96
C GLN A 58 -11.91 2.36 3.84
N HIS A 59 -10.59 2.41 3.97
CA HIS A 59 -9.87 1.54 4.89
C HIS A 59 -10.21 1.84 6.36
N GLY A 60 -10.46 3.10 6.71
CA GLY A 60 -10.96 3.48 8.03
C GLY A 60 -12.32 2.86 8.38
N LEU A 61 -13.23 2.69 7.40
CA LEU A 61 -14.49 1.96 7.60
C LEU A 61 -14.24 0.47 7.85
N PHE A 62 -13.27 -0.13 7.17
CA PHE A 62 -12.88 -1.52 7.42
C PHE A 62 -12.32 -1.73 8.85
N LEU A 63 -11.59 -0.76 9.40
CA LEU A 63 -11.10 -0.85 10.79
C LEU A 63 -12.23 -0.99 11.81
N LYS A 64 -13.32 -0.25 11.64
CA LYS A 64 -14.52 -0.38 12.50
C LYS A 64 -15.11 -1.78 12.45
N GLN A 65 -15.04 -2.43 11.28
CA GLN A 65 -15.49 -3.81 11.11
C GLN A 65 -14.60 -4.78 11.88
N LEU A 66 -13.27 -4.60 11.88
CA LEU A 66 -12.36 -5.42 12.69
C LEU A 66 -12.60 -5.22 14.19
N GLU A 67 -12.81 -3.99 14.64
CA GLU A 67 -13.14 -3.68 16.04
C GLU A 67 -14.45 -4.37 16.45
N SER A 68 -15.48 -4.33 15.60
CA SER A 68 -16.76 -5.00 15.86
C SER A 68 -16.66 -6.53 15.95
N GLN A 69 -15.60 -7.12 15.38
CA GLN A 69 -15.28 -8.54 15.46
C GLN A 69 -14.47 -8.89 16.71
N GLY A 70 -14.16 -7.91 17.56
CA GLY A 70 -13.44 -8.10 18.82
C GLY A 70 -11.91 -7.99 18.71
N PHE A 71 -11.37 -7.49 17.60
CA PHE A 71 -9.95 -7.20 17.49
C PHE A 71 -9.61 -5.86 18.14
N ASP A 72 -8.67 -5.87 19.08
CA ASP A 72 -8.04 -4.68 19.65
C ASP A 72 -6.91 -4.23 18.73
N ILE A 73 -7.11 -3.09 18.06
CA ILE A 73 -6.16 -2.52 17.11
C ILE A 73 -5.45 -1.27 17.63
N ASP A 74 -5.88 -0.71 18.77
CA ASP A 74 -5.44 0.61 19.26
C ASP A 74 -3.92 0.69 19.43
N GLY A 75 -3.32 -0.34 20.02
CA GLY A 75 -1.87 -0.40 20.22
C GLY A 75 -1.06 -0.43 18.92
N VAL A 76 -1.60 -1.06 17.86
CA VAL A 76 -0.99 -1.07 16.53
C VAL A 76 -1.11 0.30 15.90
N LEU A 77 -2.30 0.88 15.94
CA LEU A 77 -2.60 2.19 15.37
C LEU A 77 -1.76 3.29 16.02
N ALA A 78 -1.63 3.29 17.35
CA ALA A 78 -0.79 4.26 18.07
C ALA A 78 0.71 4.11 17.76
N ARG A 79 1.19 2.90 17.42
CA ARG A 79 2.56 2.70 16.94
C ARG A 79 2.74 3.28 15.53
N GLN A 80 1.78 3.05 14.65
CA GLN A 80 1.80 3.62 13.30
C GLN A 80 1.77 5.16 13.36
N ASP A 81 0.89 5.76 14.17
CA ASP A 81 0.82 7.22 14.35
C ASP A 81 2.16 7.81 14.81
N ARG A 82 2.89 7.11 15.69
CA ARG A 82 4.25 7.52 16.09
C ARG A 82 5.24 7.48 14.94
N VAL A 83 5.27 6.39 14.16
CA VAL A 83 6.19 6.26 13.03
C VAL A 83 5.88 7.29 11.95
N MET A 84 4.60 7.45 11.58
CA MET A 84 4.17 8.44 10.61
C MET A 84 4.51 9.86 11.08
N GLY A 85 4.27 10.18 12.36
CA GLY A 85 4.65 11.46 12.94
C GLY A 85 6.16 11.70 12.99
N LEU A 86 7.01 10.66 12.91
CA LEU A 86 8.46 10.84 12.72
C LEU A 86 8.76 11.19 11.27
N VAL A 87 8.15 10.49 10.30
CA VAL A 87 8.31 10.77 8.86
C VAL A 87 7.86 12.20 8.53
N GLU A 88 6.71 12.64 9.04
CA GLU A 88 6.18 14.01 8.84
C GLU A 88 7.12 15.12 9.34
N ARG A 89 8.03 14.81 10.27
CA ARG A 89 9.00 15.78 10.83
C ARG A 89 10.35 15.77 10.13
N LEU A 90 10.57 14.86 9.18
CA LEU A 90 11.79 14.83 8.38
C LEU A 90 11.81 16.03 7.41
N PRO A 91 13.00 16.44 6.94
CA PRO A 91 13.08 17.38 5.82
C PRO A 91 12.26 16.89 4.62
N VAL A 92 11.53 17.80 3.98
CA VAL A 92 10.59 17.49 2.88
C VAL A 92 11.20 16.56 1.83
N PRO A 93 12.45 16.75 1.33
CA PRO A 93 13.05 15.83 0.38
C PRO A 93 13.14 14.37 0.85
N LEU A 94 13.49 14.15 2.13
CA LEU A 94 13.62 12.82 2.70
C LEU A 94 12.26 12.20 3.02
N ALA A 95 11.32 12.98 3.56
CA ALA A 95 9.95 12.51 3.76
C ALA A 95 9.33 12.09 2.43
N LEU A 96 9.47 12.93 1.39
CA LEU A 96 8.96 12.65 0.05
C LEU A 96 9.63 11.44 -0.59
N SER A 97 10.94 11.22 -0.36
CA SER A 97 11.58 10.03 -0.89
C SER A 97 11.09 8.74 -0.22
N ILE A 98 10.75 8.80 1.07
CA ILE A 98 10.09 7.68 1.78
C ILE A 98 8.68 7.44 1.21
N VAL A 99 7.93 8.50 0.87
CA VAL A 99 6.64 8.37 0.16
C VAL A 99 6.84 7.68 -1.19
N ALA A 100 7.74 8.17 -2.05
CA ALA A 100 8.02 7.54 -3.34
C ALA A 100 8.45 6.07 -3.21
N GLY A 101 9.28 5.75 -2.21
CA GLY A 101 9.64 4.37 -1.89
C GLY A 101 8.46 3.53 -1.40
N GLY A 102 7.57 4.11 -0.59
CA GLY A 102 6.35 3.48 -0.11
C GLY A 102 5.36 3.19 -1.25
N GLU A 103 5.12 4.16 -2.12
CA GLU A 103 4.28 4.05 -3.32
C GLU A 103 4.78 2.97 -4.28
N HIS A 104 6.10 2.81 -4.40
CA HIS A 104 6.66 1.70 -5.16
C HIS A 104 6.23 0.34 -4.59
N HIS A 105 6.27 0.18 -3.26
CA HIS A 105 5.81 -1.05 -2.61
C HIS A 105 4.30 -1.26 -2.72
N THR A 106 3.49 -0.21 -2.54
CA THR A 106 2.02 -0.33 -2.65
C THR A 106 1.61 -0.65 -4.08
N ALA A 107 2.26 -0.08 -5.08
CA ALA A 107 2.03 -0.43 -6.48
C ALA A 107 2.46 -1.87 -6.81
N MET A 108 3.56 -2.37 -6.22
CA MET A 108 3.93 -3.78 -6.33
C MET A 108 2.88 -4.71 -5.71
N LEU A 109 2.33 -4.35 -4.54
CA LEU A 109 1.21 -5.07 -3.93
C LEU A 109 -0.05 -5.00 -4.80
N GLY A 110 -0.32 -3.84 -5.39
CA GLY A 110 -1.43 -3.61 -6.30
C GLY A 110 -1.33 -4.47 -7.57
N HIS A 111 -0.15 -4.52 -8.19
CA HIS A 111 0.11 -5.42 -9.31
C HIS A 111 -0.19 -6.88 -8.93
N GLY A 112 0.26 -7.31 -7.75
CA GLY A 112 -0.01 -8.64 -7.25
C GLY A 112 -1.50 -8.93 -7.07
N ALA A 113 -2.25 -7.95 -6.53
CA ALA A 113 -3.69 -8.04 -6.33
C ALA A 113 -4.48 -8.14 -7.64
N LEU A 114 -3.98 -7.52 -8.71
CA LEU A 114 -4.63 -7.50 -10.02
C LEU A 114 -4.24 -8.69 -10.90
N CYS A 115 -3.03 -9.23 -10.75
CA CYS A 115 -2.48 -10.25 -11.67
C CYS A 115 -2.55 -11.69 -11.16
N PHE A 116 -2.58 -11.93 -9.85
CA PHE A 116 -2.45 -13.29 -9.29
C PHE A 116 -3.73 -13.80 -8.59
N ASP A 117 -4.79 -13.00 -8.59
CA ASP A 117 -6.05 -13.22 -7.85
C ASP A 117 -5.85 -13.67 -6.39
N PRO A 118 -5.01 -12.95 -5.61
CA PRO A 118 -4.79 -13.28 -4.22
C PRO A 118 -6.04 -13.00 -3.36
N LEU A 119 -7.06 -12.35 -3.90
CA LEU A 119 -8.27 -11.98 -3.17
C LEU A 119 -9.40 -13.01 -3.31
N ASP A 120 -9.10 -14.19 -3.86
CA ASP A 120 -10.09 -15.26 -3.93
C ASP A 120 -10.55 -15.71 -2.54
N GLY A 121 -11.85 -15.93 -2.41
CA GLY A 121 -12.49 -16.23 -1.13
C GLY A 121 -12.49 -15.06 -0.12
N ALA A 122 -12.09 -13.85 -0.50
CA ALA A 122 -12.45 -12.63 0.22
C ALA A 122 -13.94 -12.29 -0.01
N PRO A 123 -14.64 -11.69 0.97
CA PRO A 123 -15.94 -11.07 0.73
C PRO A 123 -15.88 -10.06 -0.41
N GLU A 124 -16.95 -9.97 -1.19
CA GLU A 124 -16.99 -9.14 -2.41
C GLU A 124 -16.62 -7.68 -2.15
N GLY A 125 -17.18 -7.06 -1.11
CA GLY A 125 -16.84 -5.66 -0.76
C GLY A 125 -15.36 -5.44 -0.42
N VAL A 126 -14.71 -6.41 0.25
CA VAL A 126 -13.27 -6.35 0.57
C VAL A 126 -12.44 -6.49 -0.69
N ARG A 127 -12.82 -7.42 -1.56
CA ARG A 127 -12.17 -7.66 -2.84
C ARG A 127 -12.28 -6.42 -3.75
N ALA A 128 -13.46 -5.81 -3.82
CA ALA A 128 -13.70 -4.60 -4.59
C ALA A 128 -12.86 -3.43 -4.08
N LEU A 129 -12.84 -3.19 -2.77
CA LEU A 129 -12.02 -2.15 -2.14
C LEU A 129 -10.54 -2.30 -2.48
N LEU A 130 -9.96 -3.50 -2.27
CA LEU A 130 -8.53 -3.72 -2.50
C LEU A 130 -8.14 -3.63 -3.97
N ARG A 131 -9.01 -4.04 -4.91
CA ARG A 131 -8.73 -3.93 -6.35
C ARG A 131 -8.88 -2.50 -6.87
N TRP A 132 -9.87 -1.76 -6.37
CA TRP A 132 -10.00 -0.33 -6.68
C TRP A 132 -8.77 0.43 -6.22
N HIS A 133 -8.37 0.24 -4.96
CA HIS A 133 -7.16 0.86 -4.43
C HIS A 133 -5.91 0.43 -5.23
N ALA A 134 -5.71 -0.87 -5.45
CA ALA A 134 -4.59 -1.39 -6.24
C ALA A 134 -4.47 -0.77 -7.64
N ALA A 135 -5.59 -0.42 -8.28
CA ALA A 135 -5.57 0.23 -9.59
C ALA A 135 -5.10 1.69 -9.50
N GLU A 136 -5.50 2.44 -8.47
CA GLU A 136 -5.06 3.84 -8.26
C GLU A 136 -3.57 3.89 -7.84
N GLU A 137 -3.07 2.93 -7.03
CA GLU A 137 -1.65 2.90 -6.61
C GLU A 137 -0.64 2.78 -7.77
N ILE A 138 -1.04 2.17 -8.88
CA ILE A 138 -0.16 2.04 -10.06
C ILE A 138 0.07 3.40 -10.72
N GLU A 139 -0.86 4.35 -10.60
CA GLU A 139 -0.65 5.72 -11.04
C GLU A 139 0.19 6.48 -10.01
N HIS A 140 -0.06 6.26 -8.73
CA HIS A 140 0.59 6.96 -7.63
C HIS A 140 2.12 6.78 -7.57
N LYS A 141 2.64 5.58 -7.87
CA LYS A 141 4.10 5.32 -7.91
C LYS A 141 4.84 6.32 -8.80
N ALA A 142 4.26 6.71 -9.93
CA ALA A 142 4.87 7.66 -10.83
C ALA A 142 4.77 9.08 -10.28
N VAL A 143 3.61 9.48 -9.77
CA VAL A 143 3.39 10.84 -9.24
C VAL A 143 4.35 11.16 -8.09
N ALA A 144 4.50 10.26 -7.13
CA ALA A 144 5.42 10.49 -6.00
C ALA A 144 6.89 10.51 -6.43
N PHE A 145 7.26 9.65 -7.38
CA PHE A 145 8.60 9.61 -7.95
C PHE A 145 8.93 10.89 -8.74
N ASP A 146 8.02 11.32 -9.61
CA ASP A 146 8.20 12.51 -10.45
C ASP A 146 8.26 13.77 -9.60
N LEU A 147 7.42 13.87 -8.56
CA LEU A 147 7.47 14.97 -7.61
C LEU A 147 8.81 15.01 -6.86
N LEU A 148 9.35 13.85 -6.46
CA LEU A 148 10.69 13.78 -5.86
C LEU A 148 11.77 14.22 -6.84
N ALA A 149 11.75 13.69 -8.06
CA ALA A 149 12.72 14.03 -9.10
C ALA A 149 12.68 15.53 -9.46
N HIS A 150 11.51 16.15 -9.40
CA HIS A 150 11.33 17.58 -9.66
C HIS A 150 11.83 18.45 -8.52
N VAL A 151 11.43 18.14 -7.27
CA VAL A 151 11.69 18.98 -6.10
C VAL A 151 13.10 18.78 -5.53
N ALA A 152 13.60 17.53 -5.55
CA ALA A 152 14.87 17.16 -4.95
C ALA A 152 15.50 15.95 -5.67
N PRO A 153 15.98 16.11 -6.92
CA PRO A 153 16.60 15.03 -7.66
C PRO A 153 17.83 14.50 -6.92
N GLY A 154 17.94 13.18 -6.81
CA GLY A 154 19.12 12.56 -6.21
C GLY A 154 18.98 11.05 -6.08
N TYR A 155 19.87 10.31 -6.76
CA TYR A 155 19.88 8.85 -6.68
C TYR A 155 20.02 8.33 -5.24
N GLY A 156 20.96 8.89 -4.46
CA GLY A 156 21.15 8.49 -3.06
C GLY A 156 19.92 8.75 -2.20
N LEU A 157 19.25 9.90 -2.38
CA LEU A 157 18.02 10.25 -1.68
C LEU A 157 16.88 9.29 -2.04
N ARG A 158 16.76 8.93 -3.32
CA ARG A 158 15.79 7.96 -3.82
C ARG A 158 16.00 6.57 -3.20
N ILE A 159 17.25 6.09 -3.12
CA ILE A 159 17.56 4.78 -2.51
C ILE A 159 17.33 4.79 -0.99
N LEU A 160 17.68 5.89 -0.30
CA LEU A 160 17.33 6.07 1.11
C LEU A 160 15.81 6.05 1.32
N GLY A 161 15.07 6.68 0.41
CA GLY A 161 13.62 6.65 0.36
C GLY A 161 13.05 5.24 0.21
N LEU A 162 13.58 4.46 -0.72
CA LEU A 162 13.21 3.05 -0.89
C LEU A 162 13.45 2.24 0.39
N LEU A 163 14.61 2.40 1.04
CA LEU A 163 14.91 1.72 2.30
C LEU A 163 13.92 2.12 3.39
N GLY A 164 13.65 3.42 3.56
CA GLY A 164 12.66 3.92 4.51
C GLY A 164 11.25 3.41 4.22
N GLY A 165 10.82 3.44 2.96
CA GLY A 165 9.55 2.89 2.49
C GLY A 165 9.44 1.39 2.75
N THR A 166 10.51 0.63 2.52
CA THR A 166 10.56 -0.82 2.78
C THR A 166 10.38 -1.14 4.26
N LEU A 167 11.11 -0.41 5.13
CA LEU A 167 11.00 -0.60 6.57
C LEU A 167 9.63 -0.17 7.10
N MET A 168 9.07 0.91 6.55
CA MET A 168 7.75 1.41 6.91
C MET A 168 6.65 0.45 6.48
N VAL A 169 6.53 0.15 5.18
CA VAL A 169 5.48 -0.72 4.63
C VAL A 169 5.64 -2.14 5.17
N GLY A 170 6.80 -2.76 4.93
CA GLY A 170 7.05 -4.15 5.33
C GLY A 170 7.02 -4.35 6.85
N GLY A 171 7.69 -3.48 7.61
CA GLY A 171 7.77 -3.59 9.06
C GLY A 171 6.44 -3.36 9.77
N LEU A 172 5.70 -2.30 9.39
CA LEU A 172 4.41 -2.00 10.01
C LEU A 172 3.33 -2.97 9.56
N TRP A 173 3.34 -3.42 8.30
CA TRP A 173 2.42 -4.43 7.81
C TRP A 173 2.63 -5.78 8.51
N ALA A 174 3.89 -6.23 8.65
CA ALA A 174 4.21 -7.45 9.39
C ALA A 174 3.78 -7.34 10.85
N ALA A 175 4.05 -6.21 11.51
CA ALA A 175 3.63 -6.00 12.90
C ALA A 175 2.10 -6.00 13.07
N ALA A 176 1.36 -5.40 12.14
CA ALA A 176 -0.11 -5.41 12.14
C ALA A 176 -0.64 -6.84 11.95
N SER A 177 -0.13 -7.55 10.94
CA SER A 177 -0.54 -8.92 10.62
C SER A 177 -0.26 -9.88 11.78
N LEU A 178 0.92 -9.78 12.40
CA LEU A 178 1.29 -10.59 13.57
C LEU A 178 0.45 -10.26 14.80
N SER A 179 0.07 -8.99 14.99
CA SER A 179 -0.81 -8.60 16.09
C SER A 179 -2.19 -9.24 15.96
N LEU A 180 -2.79 -9.18 14.77
CA LEU A 180 -4.09 -9.81 14.49
C LEU A 180 -4.00 -11.33 14.61
N LEU A 181 -2.92 -11.94 14.13
CA LEU A 181 -2.70 -13.39 14.25
C LEU A 181 -2.53 -13.84 15.71
N ALA A 182 -1.80 -13.06 16.51
CA ALA A 182 -1.65 -13.35 17.92
C ALA A 182 -2.99 -13.24 18.67
N GLN A 183 -3.86 -12.31 18.26
CA GLN A 183 -5.23 -12.22 18.77
C GLN A 183 -6.08 -13.41 18.35
N GLU A 184 -6.06 -13.78 17.07
CA GLU A 184 -6.77 -14.97 16.56
C GLU A 184 -6.37 -16.24 17.33
N LEU A 185 -5.06 -16.44 17.55
CA LEU A 185 -4.54 -17.56 18.31
C LEU A 185 -5.07 -17.58 19.76
N ARG A 186 -5.21 -16.41 20.39
CA ARG A 186 -5.73 -16.31 21.77
C ARG A 186 -7.23 -16.60 21.85
N HIS A 187 -8.01 -16.18 20.86
CA HIS A 187 -9.47 -16.37 20.86
C HIS A 187 -9.89 -17.76 20.39
N SER A 188 -9.28 -18.25 19.31
CA SER A 188 -9.68 -19.47 18.61
C SER A 188 -8.82 -20.69 18.97
N GLY A 189 -7.71 -20.49 19.70
CA GLY A 189 -6.74 -21.53 20.03
C GLY A 189 -5.87 -21.96 18.83
N PRO A 190 -4.85 -22.81 19.03
CA PRO A 190 -3.94 -23.23 17.96
C PRO A 190 -4.62 -24.06 16.87
N GLY A 191 -5.78 -24.66 17.17
CA GLY A 191 -6.55 -25.49 16.24
C GLY A 191 -6.98 -24.76 14.97
N VAL A 192 -7.14 -23.43 15.02
CA VAL A 192 -7.50 -22.60 13.86
C VAL A 192 -6.47 -22.70 12.73
N PHE A 193 -5.21 -23.02 13.04
CA PHE A 193 -4.13 -23.17 12.06
C PHE A 193 -3.95 -24.60 11.54
N LEU A 194 -4.67 -25.59 12.07
CA LEU A 194 -4.56 -26.99 11.65
C LEU A 194 -5.35 -27.28 10.37
N ASN A 195 -6.47 -26.59 10.15
CA ASN A 195 -7.35 -26.79 9.00
C ASN A 195 -7.17 -25.67 7.96
N ARG A 196 -5.95 -25.51 7.45
CA ARG A 196 -5.68 -24.53 6.39
C ARG A 196 -6.00 -25.11 5.01
N PRO A 197 -6.91 -24.49 4.24
CA PRO A 197 -7.16 -24.91 2.87
C PRO A 197 -5.87 -24.85 2.06
N ARG A 198 -5.45 -25.99 1.51
CA ARG A 198 -4.26 -26.07 0.68
C ARG A 198 -4.48 -25.29 -0.63
N GLY A 199 -3.51 -24.46 -1.02
CA GLY A 199 -3.46 -23.86 -2.36
C GLY A 199 -3.63 -22.34 -2.44
N LEU A 200 -3.90 -21.65 -1.34
CA LEU A 200 -4.05 -20.18 -1.35
C LEU A 200 -2.74 -19.44 -1.70
N GLY A 201 -1.60 -19.97 -1.25
CA GLY A 201 -0.28 -19.45 -1.60
C GLY A 201 0.12 -19.61 -3.08
N ARG A 202 -0.64 -20.36 -3.88
CA ARG A 202 -0.42 -20.48 -5.34
C ARG A 202 -0.95 -19.26 -6.13
N ARG A 203 -1.66 -18.36 -5.46
CA ARG A 203 -2.27 -17.14 -6.01
C ARG A 203 -1.60 -15.86 -5.52
N LEU A 204 -0.45 -15.99 -4.84
CA LEU A 204 0.41 -14.86 -4.54
C LEU A 204 1.42 -14.68 -5.68
N PRO A 205 1.87 -13.44 -5.95
CA PRO A 205 2.99 -13.21 -6.84
C PRO A 205 4.22 -13.99 -6.37
N PRO A 206 5.02 -14.56 -7.28
CA PRO A 206 6.30 -15.15 -6.92
C PRO A 206 7.20 -14.13 -6.22
N ALA A 207 7.91 -14.55 -5.17
CA ALA A 207 8.88 -13.68 -4.48
C ALA A 207 9.97 -13.14 -5.43
N THR A 208 10.27 -13.88 -6.50
CA THR A 208 11.19 -13.46 -7.57
C THR A 208 10.71 -12.22 -8.32
N GLU A 209 9.40 -12.04 -8.46
CA GLU A 209 8.82 -10.88 -9.14
C GLU A 209 8.90 -9.63 -8.25
N PHE A 210 8.60 -9.79 -6.97
CA PHE A 210 8.83 -8.73 -5.98
C PHE A 210 10.32 -8.31 -5.98
N ALA A 211 11.23 -9.28 -5.93
CA ALA A 211 12.66 -9.01 -5.97
C ALA A 211 13.09 -8.31 -7.27
N ALA A 212 12.58 -8.73 -8.43
CA ALA A 212 12.89 -8.12 -9.71
C ALA A 212 12.52 -6.63 -9.74
N ARG A 213 11.31 -6.27 -9.31
CA ARG A 213 10.86 -4.86 -9.26
C ARG A 213 11.67 -4.00 -8.28
N ILE A 214 12.15 -4.59 -7.18
CA ILE A 214 13.10 -3.90 -6.29
C ILE A 214 14.43 -3.67 -7.00
N VAL A 215 14.97 -4.69 -7.68
CA VAL A 215 16.22 -4.56 -8.46
C VAL A 215 16.06 -3.50 -9.56
N ASP A 216 14.89 -3.44 -10.21
CA ASP A 216 14.62 -2.43 -11.23
C ASP A 216 14.66 -1.02 -10.66
N TYR A 217 14.05 -0.77 -9.50
CA TYR A 217 14.09 0.53 -8.81
C TYR A 217 15.51 1.00 -8.48
N LEU A 218 16.44 0.05 -8.25
CA LEU A 218 17.85 0.36 -7.99
C LEU A 218 18.60 0.83 -9.25
N ARG A 219 18.07 0.66 -10.46
CA ARG A 219 18.76 1.10 -11.69
C ARG A 219 18.83 2.63 -11.74
N PRO A 220 19.98 3.25 -12.06
CA PRO A 220 20.11 4.72 -12.10
C PRO A 220 19.10 5.43 -13.01
N GLY A 221 18.78 4.83 -14.16
CA GLY A 221 17.80 5.36 -15.12
C GLY A 221 16.38 4.85 -14.96
N PHE A 222 16.05 4.18 -13.84
CA PHE A 222 14.71 3.66 -13.59
C PHE A 222 13.65 4.76 -13.60
N HIS A 223 12.52 4.47 -14.25
CA HIS A 223 11.26 5.19 -14.09
C HIS A 223 10.14 4.21 -13.69
N PRO A 224 9.18 4.58 -12.81
CA PRO A 224 8.08 3.69 -12.43
C PRO A 224 7.21 3.19 -13.61
N TRP A 225 7.13 3.98 -14.68
CA TRP A 225 6.47 3.61 -15.94
C TRP A 225 7.26 2.62 -16.82
N ASP A 226 8.51 2.29 -16.47
CA ASP A 226 9.24 1.21 -17.13
C ASP A 226 8.58 -0.16 -16.85
N GLU A 227 7.79 -0.25 -15.79
CA GLU A 227 7.01 -1.44 -15.45
C GLU A 227 5.70 -1.46 -16.24
N ASP A 228 5.48 -2.51 -17.03
CA ASP A 228 4.33 -2.66 -17.94
C ASP A 228 3.03 -3.05 -17.20
N ASP A 229 2.53 -2.12 -16.40
CA ASP A 229 1.26 -2.24 -15.68
C ASP A 229 0.11 -1.48 -16.36
N ALA A 230 0.42 -0.56 -17.27
CA ALA A 230 -0.51 0.43 -17.82
C ALA A 230 -1.68 -0.19 -18.58
N GLU A 231 -1.42 -1.19 -19.44
CA GLU A 231 -2.48 -1.85 -20.22
C GLU A 231 -3.44 -2.64 -19.30
N ARG A 232 -2.91 -3.25 -18.24
CA ARG A 232 -3.70 -4.02 -17.27
C ARG A 232 -4.55 -3.12 -16.38
N VAL A 233 -4.01 -1.98 -15.94
CA VAL A 233 -4.78 -0.94 -15.24
C VAL A 233 -5.90 -0.43 -16.12
N ALA A 234 -5.63 -0.12 -17.39
CA ALA A 234 -6.65 0.35 -18.33
C ALA A 234 -7.79 -0.68 -18.51
N GLN A 235 -7.47 -1.96 -18.63
CA GLN A 235 -8.47 -3.04 -18.69
C GLN A 235 -9.31 -3.12 -17.41
N TRP A 236 -8.67 -2.98 -16.24
CA TRP A 236 -9.36 -3.05 -14.95
C TRP A 236 -10.27 -1.84 -14.69
N MET A 237 -9.77 -0.64 -14.98
CA MET A 237 -10.54 0.61 -14.85
C MET A 237 -11.73 0.66 -15.81
N ALA A 238 -11.60 0.08 -17.00
CA ALA A 238 -12.72 -0.09 -17.92
C ALA A 238 -13.80 -1.03 -17.36
N GLY A 239 -13.40 -2.10 -16.66
CA GLY A 239 -14.31 -3.04 -15.98
C GLY A 239 -15.02 -2.45 -14.75
N LEU A 240 -14.37 -1.54 -14.00
CA LEU A 240 -15.02 -0.85 -12.89
C LEU A 240 -16.14 0.11 -13.35
N ARG A 241 -15.94 0.77 -14.49
CA ARG A 241 -16.93 1.70 -15.07
C ARG A 241 -18.19 1.00 -15.62
N SER A 242 -18.11 -0.28 -15.95
CA SER A 242 -19.27 -1.04 -16.46
C SER A 242 -20.13 -1.67 -15.36
N VAL A 243 -19.61 -1.76 -14.12
CA VAL A 243 -20.32 -2.29 -12.94
C VAL A 243 -20.98 -1.18 -12.12
N GLY A 244 -20.58 0.08 -12.33
CA GLY A 244 -21.22 1.27 -11.76
C GLY A 244 -22.09 2.02 -12.77
N ALA A 245 -23.28 1.49 -13.07
CA ALA A 245 -24.41 2.20 -13.69
C ALA A 245 -25.69 1.91 -12.92
#